data_AF-A0A4S8I1M5-F1
#
_entry.id   AF-A0A4S8I1M5-F1
#
_cell.length_a   1.000
_cell.length_b   1.000
_cell.length_c   1.000
_cell.angle_alpha   90.00
_cell.angle_beta   90.00
_cell.angle_gamma   90.00
#
_symmetry.space_group_name_H-M   'P 1'
#
loop_
_entity.id
_entity.type
_entity.pdbx_description
1 polymer ?
#
loop_
_entity_poly.entity_id
_entity_poly.type
_entity_poly.pdbx_seq_one_letter_code
_entity_poly.pdbx_strand_id
1 'polypeptide(L)'
;MSLTEKLLFLAFGFLVIIFIAVGYLNKSDALKLLKEKYEAALQGEDRADAIAAGQAYYRSLRGGELTIEDERTILRDVAHLPEPNITEENL
;
A
#
# COMPACT_ATOMS: atom_id res chain seq x y z
N MET A 1 43.68 -16.75 5.72
CA MET A 1 42.44 -16.36 6.40
C MET A 1 42.23 -17.28 7.60
N SER A 2 42.29 -16.74 8.81
CA SER A 2 42.14 -17.48 10.07
C SER A 2 40.69 -17.97 10.24
N LEU A 3 40.47 -18.91 11.17
CA LEU A 3 39.14 -19.44 11.48
C LEU A 3 38.18 -18.32 11.94
N THR A 4 38.68 -17.35 12.70
CA THR A 4 37.92 -16.20 13.19
C THR A 4 37.47 -15.27 12.05
N GLU A 5 38.32 -15.04 11.05
CA GLU A 5 37.96 -14.22 9.87
C GLU A 5 36.85 -14.89 9.03
N LYS A 6 36.88 -16.21 8.89
CA LYS A 6 35.82 -16.96 8.18
C LYS A 6 34.48 -16.90 8.91
N LEU A 7 34.50 -16.99 10.24
CA LEU A 7 33.30 -16.87 11.08
C LEU A 7 32.71 -15.45 11.01
N LEU A 8 33.55 -14.42 11.04
CA LEU A 8 33.13 -13.02 10.87
C LEU A 8 32.48 -12.79 9.51
N PHE A 9 33.06 -13.33 8.43
CA PHE A 9 32.52 -13.19 7.09
C PHE A 9 31.14 -13.85 6.95
N LEU A 10 30.97 -15.03 7.58
CA LEU A 10 29.72 -15.78 7.56
C LEU A 10 28.63 -15.10 8.40
N ALA A 11 28.98 -14.58 9.58
CA ALA A 11 28.07 -13.80 10.42
C ALA A 11 27.64 -12.49 9.75
N PHE A 12 28.57 -11.80 9.09
CA PHE A 12 28.26 -10.57 8.34
C PHE A 12 27.33 -10.85 7.16
N GLY A 13 27.62 -11.89 6.37
CA GLY A 13 26.73 -12.30 5.26
C GLY A 13 25.32 -12.64 5.75
N PHE A 14 25.21 -13.33 6.89
CA PHE A 14 23.93 -13.65 7.50
C PHE A 14 23.16 -12.41 7.97
N LEU A 15 23.84 -11.42 8.56
CA LEU A 15 23.23 -10.14 8.93
C LEU A 15 22.69 -9.37 7.72
N VAL A 16 23.43 -9.37 6.61
CA VAL A 16 22.99 -8.73 5.36
C VAL A 16 21.71 -9.40 4.82
N ILE A 17 21.64 -10.73 4.85
CA ILE A 17 20.44 -11.47 4.41
C ILE A 17 19.23 -11.12 5.30
N ILE A 18 19.41 -11.09 6.62
CA ILE A 18 18.33 -10.69 7.56
C ILE A 18 17.86 -9.27 7.26
N PHE A 19 18.78 -8.33 7.08
CA PHE A 19 18.45 -6.93 6.80
C PHE A 19 17.60 -6.77 5.53
N ILE A 20 17.98 -7.46 4.45
CA ILE A 20 17.22 -7.46 3.20
C ILE A 20 15.83 -8.09 3.39
N ALA A 21 15.76 -9.22 4.11
CA ALA A 21 14.51 -9.93 4.38
C ALA A 21 13.51 -9.07 5.16
N VAL A 22 13.95 -8.39 6.23
CA VAL A 22 13.09 -7.51 7.05
C VAL A 22 12.59 -6.31 6.24
N GLY A 23 13.45 -5.70 5.41
CA GLY A 23 13.05 -4.59 4.54
C GLY A 23 11.98 -4.97 3.51
N TYR A 24 12.03 -6.20 3.00
CA TYR A 24 11.03 -6.74 2.06
C TYR A 24 9.70 -7.09 2.73
N LEU A 25 9.74 -7.64 3.95
CA LEU A 25 8.55 -7.97 4.74
C LEU A 25 7.73 -6.71 5.07
N ASN A 26 8.39 -5.65 5.55
CA ASN A 26 7.70 -4.41 5.95
C ASN A 26 6.94 -3.71 4.80
N LYS A 27 7.46 -3.77 3.57
CA LYS A 27 6.77 -3.20 2.40
C LYS A 27 5.50 -3.97 2.05
N SER A 28 5.55 -5.29 2.16
CA SER A 28 4.40 -6.16 1.88
C SER A 28 3.26 -5.93 2.87
N ASP A 29 3.59 -5.73 4.15
CA ASP A 29 2.59 -5.49 5.19
C ASP A 29 1.91 -4.12 5.04
N ALA A 30 2.66 -3.07 4.68
CA ALA A 30 2.09 -1.75 4.45
C ALA A 30 1.11 -1.72 3.26
N LEU A 31 1.49 -2.39 2.15
CA LEU A 31 0.60 -2.51 0.99
C LEU A 31 -0.65 -3.33 1.33
N LYS A 32 -0.49 -4.42 2.07
CA LYS A 32 -1.60 -5.26 2.51
C LYS A 32 -2.57 -4.50 3.41
N LEU A 33 -2.06 -3.69 4.33
CA LEU A 33 -2.89 -2.85 5.19
C LEU A 33 -3.67 -1.78 4.41
N LEU A 34 -3.07 -1.18 3.39
CA LEU A 34 -3.77 -0.26 2.49
C LEU A 34 -4.85 -0.96 1.68
N LYS A 35 -4.58 -2.19 1.23
CA LYS A 35 -5.56 -3.01 0.53
C LYS A 35 -6.76 -3.34 1.42
N GLU A 36 -6.51 -3.80 2.65
CA GLU A 36 -7.57 -4.12 3.62
C GLU A 36 -8.41 -2.88 3.96
N LYS A 37 -7.79 -1.70 4.11
CA LYS A 37 -8.52 -0.44 4.29
C LYS A 37 -9.40 -0.10 3.10
N TYR A 38 -8.90 -0.28 1.88
CA TYR A 38 -9.68 -0.03 0.68
C TYR A 38 -10.87 -0.99 0.57
N GLU A 39 -10.65 -2.29 0.81
CA GLU A 39 -11.74 -3.29 0.83
C GLU A 39 -12.78 -2.99 1.91
N ALA A 40 -12.36 -2.56 3.10
CA ALA A 40 -13.27 -2.14 4.16
C ALA A 40 -14.09 -0.89 3.77
N ALA A 41 -13.44 0.10 3.14
CA ALA A 41 -14.13 1.30 2.67
C ALA A 41 -15.13 1.01 1.54
N LEU A 42 -14.83 0.04 0.66
CA LEU A 42 -15.77 -0.43 -0.38
C LEU A 42 -17.02 -1.12 0.18
N GLN A 43 -16.96 -1.66 1.40
CA GLN A 43 -18.10 -2.24 2.12
C GLN A 43 -18.86 -1.22 2.97
N GLY A 44 -18.29 -0.03 3.16
CA GLY A 44 -18.92 1.06 3.89
C GLY A 44 -19.97 1.80 3.05
N GLU A 45 -20.41 2.94 3.56
CA GLU A 45 -21.36 3.82 2.89
C GLU A 45 -20.71 5.13 2.39
N ASP A 46 -19.45 5.38 2.77
CA ASP A 46 -18.73 6.61 2.43
C ASP A 46 -17.89 6.43 1.15
N ARG A 47 -18.44 6.92 0.04
CA ARG A 47 -17.77 6.92 -1.26
C ARG A 47 -16.50 7.75 -1.29
N ALA A 48 -16.42 8.86 -0.56
CA ALA A 48 -15.25 9.72 -0.54
C ALA A 48 -14.07 9.02 0.17
N ASP A 49 -14.36 8.34 1.28
CA ASP A 49 -13.36 7.55 2.00
C ASP A 49 -12.86 6.37 1.14
N ALA A 50 -13.76 5.68 0.43
CA ALA A 50 -13.38 4.60 -0.48
C ALA A 50 -12.47 5.07 -1.63
N ILE A 51 -12.73 6.26 -2.20
CA ILE A 51 -11.86 6.86 -3.22
C ILE A 51 -10.49 7.20 -2.62
N ALA A 52 -10.46 7.85 -1.45
CA ALA A 52 -9.21 8.22 -0.79
C ALA A 52 -8.35 6.99 -0.44
N ALA A 53 -8.97 5.94 0.09
CA ALA A 53 -8.31 4.66 0.40
C ALA A 53 -7.78 3.97 -0.87
N GLY A 54 -8.57 3.95 -1.95
CA GLY A 54 -8.15 3.40 -3.24
C GLY A 54 -6.95 4.15 -3.83
N GLN A 55 -6.97 5.49 -3.82
CA GLN A 55 -5.84 6.30 -4.27
C GLN A 55 -4.58 6.03 -3.45
N ALA A 56 -4.69 5.90 -2.13
CA ALA A 56 -3.55 5.59 -1.27
C ALA A 56 -2.97 4.19 -1.57
N TYR A 57 -3.83 3.18 -1.78
CA TYR A 57 -3.41 1.83 -2.16
C TYR A 57 -2.68 1.81 -3.51
N TYR A 58 -3.28 2.36 -4.57
CA TYR A 58 -2.67 2.32 -5.90
C TYR A 58 -1.41 3.19 -6.01
N ARG A 59 -1.34 4.35 -5.32
CA ARG A 59 -0.09 5.12 -5.22
C ARG A 59 1.02 4.32 -4.57
N SER A 60 0.72 3.60 -3.49
CA SER A 60 1.69 2.72 -2.81
C SER A 60 2.11 1.53 -3.68
N LEU A 61 1.16 0.94 -4.42
CA LEU A 61 1.39 -0.16 -5.36
C LEU A 61 2.34 0.23 -6.51
N ARG A 62 2.18 1.45 -7.04
CA ARG A 62 2.97 1.99 -8.15
C ARG A 62 4.27 2.64 -7.69
N GLY A 63 4.43 2.92 -6.40
CA GLY A 63 5.58 3.62 -5.84
C GLY A 63 5.53 5.15 -5.99
N GLY A 64 4.35 5.74 -6.17
CA GLY A 64 4.16 7.19 -6.15
C GLY A 64 2.98 7.70 -6.96
N GLU A 65 3.04 7.56 -8.28
CA GLU A 65 2.04 8.16 -9.18
C GLU A 65 0.85 7.23 -9.44
N LEU A 66 -0.33 7.83 -9.42
CA LEU A 66 -1.58 7.17 -9.77
C LEU A 66 -1.74 7.23 -11.29
N THR A 67 -2.04 6.11 -11.93
CA THR A 67 -2.30 6.09 -13.37
C THR A 67 -3.79 6.33 -13.66
N ILE A 68 -4.10 6.77 -14.88
CA ILE A 68 -5.49 6.93 -15.34
C ILE A 68 -6.26 5.60 -15.26
N GLU A 69 -5.59 4.47 -15.46
CA GLU A 69 -6.18 3.14 -15.35
C GLU A 69 -6.53 2.78 -13.90
N ASP A 70 -5.67 3.17 -12.96
CA ASP A 70 -5.94 3.00 -11.52
C ASP A 70 -7.13 3.87 -11.09
N GLU A 71 -7.22 5.12 -11.56
CA GLU A 71 -8.36 6.00 -11.31
C GLU A 71 -9.67 5.43 -11.84
N ARG A 72 -9.67 4.92 -13.08
CA ARG A 72 -10.85 4.25 -13.66
C ARG A 72 -11.26 3.02 -12.85
N THR A 73 -10.29 2.27 -12.36
CA THR A 73 -10.54 1.09 -11.52
C THR A 73 -11.19 1.51 -10.21
N ILE A 74 -10.64 2.50 -9.51
CA ILE A 74 -11.22 3.04 -8.27
C ILE A 74 -12.66 3.52 -8.52
N LEU A 75 -12.89 4.31 -9.57
CA LEU A 75 -14.22 4.84 -9.89
C LEU A 75 -15.25 3.75 -10.18
N ARG A 76 -14.84 2.68 -10.86
CA ARG A 76 -15.69 1.51 -11.11
C ARG A 76 -16.00 0.78 -9.80
N ASP A 77 -14.99 0.58 -8.97
CA ASP A 77 -15.13 -0.13 -7.71
C ASP A 77 -15.99 0.65 -6.71
N VAL A 78 -15.99 1.99 -6.74
CA VAL A 78 -16.85 2.82 -5.87
C VAL A 78 -18.21 3.16 -6.49
N ALA A 79 -18.54 2.62 -7.66
CA ALA A 79 -19.75 2.99 -8.39
C ALA A 79 -21.04 2.47 -7.71
N HIS A 80 -20.93 1.43 -6.88
CA HIS A 80 -22.07 0.93 -6.09
C HIS A 80 -22.32 1.74 -4.81
N LEU A 81 -21.41 2.64 -4.43
CA LEU A 81 -21.55 3.48 -3.25
C LEU A 81 -22.38 4.73 -3.57
N PRO A 82 -23.17 5.24 -2.59
CA PRO A 82 -23.93 6.46 -2.79
C PRO A 82 -23.01 7.63 -3.14
N GLU A 83 -23.45 8.48 -4.07
CA GLU A 83 -22.66 9.65 -4.45
C GLU A 83 -22.46 10.58 -3.23
N PRO A 84 -21.27 11.21 -3.12
CA PRO A 84 -21.07 12.20 -2.07
C PRO A 84 -22.15 13.27 -2.20
N ASN A 85 -22.82 13.56 -1.09
CA ASN A 85 -23.83 14.60 -1.04
C ASN A 85 -23.11 15.96 -1.12
N ILE A 86 -22.81 16.40 -2.34
CA ILE A 86 -22.19 17.70 -2.62
C ILE A 86 -23.29 18.75 -2.47
N THR A 87 -23.64 19.10 -1.24
CA THR A 87 -24.43 20.29 -0.98
C THR A 87 -23.56 21.49 -1.41
N GLU A 88 -24.06 22.31 -2.33
CA GLU A 88 -23.41 23.50 -2.89
C GLU A 88 -23.16 24.64 -1.86
N GLU A 89 -22.92 24.32 -0.59
CA GLU A 89 -22.79 25.29 0.51
C GLU A 89 -21.34 25.72 0.79
N ASN A 90 -20.36 25.23 0.01
CA ASN A 90 -18.94 25.59 0.12
C ASN A 90 -18.34 26.06 -1.22
N LEU A 91 -19.05 26.92 -1.94
CA LEU A 91 -18.52 27.72 -3.04
C LEU A 91 -18.37 29.20 -2.62
#